data_AF-A0A355BUE4-F1
#
_entry.id   AF-A0A355BUE4-F1
#
_cell.length_a   1.000
_cell.length_b   1.000
_cell.length_c   1.000
_cell.angle_alpha   90.00
_cell.angle_beta   90.00
_cell.angle_gamma   90.00
#
_symmetry.space_group_name_H-M   'P 1'
#
loop_
_entity.id
_entity.type
_entity.pdbx_description
1 polymer ?
#
loop_
_entity_poly.entity_id
_entity_poly.type
_entity_poly.pdbx_seq_one_letter_code
_entity_poly.pdbx_strand_id
1 'polypeptide(L)' 'MLKIPVLQYVLACSPMYAAIELFRYPLTQQAIDPVYFSISLASCVILLLIGISYFKRTEEFFADFA' A
#
# COMPACT_ATOMS: atom_id res chain seq x y z
N MET A 1 -7.32 -1.98 17.14
CA MET A 1 -7.08 -3.04 16.14
C MET A 1 -8.29 -3.95 16.03
N LEU A 2 -8.53 -4.54 14.86
CA LEU A 2 -9.62 -5.49 14.63
C LEU A 2 -9.44 -6.72 15.52
N LYS A 3 -10.53 -7.31 16.04
CA LYS A 3 -10.45 -8.48 16.93
C LYS A 3 -10.00 -9.76 16.21
N ILE A 4 -10.12 -9.79 14.87
CA ILE A 4 -9.78 -10.95 14.04
C ILE A 4 -8.38 -10.74 13.45
N PRO A 5 -7.39 -11.62 13.73
CA PRO A 5 -5.99 -11.40 13.35
C PRO A 5 -5.78 -11.42 11.83
N VAL A 6 -6.47 -12.31 11.10
CA VAL A 6 -6.36 -12.41 9.64
C VAL A 6 -6.77 -11.09 8.95
N LEU A 7 -7.82 -10.44 9.45
CA LEU A 7 -8.29 -9.16 8.90
C LEU A 7 -7.26 -8.03 9.09
N GLN A 8 -6.41 -8.10 10.11
CA GLN A 8 -5.36 -7.10 10.33
C GLN A 8 -4.32 -7.16 9.21
N TYR A 9 -3.92 -8.35 8.79
CA TYR A 9 -3.00 -8.53 7.66
C TYR A 9 -3.62 -8.11 6.33
N VAL A 10 -4.91 -8.41 6.10
CA VAL A 10 -5.63 -7.92 4.91
C VAL A 10 -5.66 -6.40 4.87
N LEU A 11 -5.91 -5.75 6.01
CA LEU A 11 -5.88 -4.29 6.12
C LEU A 11 -4.47 -3.73 5.88
N ALA A 12 -3.43 -4.39 6.41
CA ALA A 12 -2.04 -3.98 6.25
C ALA A 12 -1.57 -4.08 4.79
N CYS A 13 -2.13 -4.96 3.96
CA CYS A 13 -1.87 -4.98 2.52
C CYS A 13 -2.42 -3.76 1.77
N SER A 14 -3.24 -2.92 2.41
CA SER A 14 -3.68 -1.66 1.82
C SER A 14 -2.49 -0.69 1.70
N PRO A 15 -2.26 -0.08 0.53
CA PRO A 15 -1.22 0.94 0.37
C PRO A 15 -1.49 2.21 1.19
N MET A 16 -2.74 2.39 1.64
CA MET A 16 -3.13 3.54 2.48
C MET A 16 -2.84 3.33 3.96
N TYR A 17 -2.62 2.09 4.43
CA TYR A 17 -2.45 1.80 5.85
C TYR A 17 -1.26 2.56 6.46
N ALA A 18 -0.07 2.45 5.87
CA ALA A 18 1.13 3.14 6.36
C ALA A 18 0.97 4.67 6.35
N ALA A 19 0.34 5.23 5.31
CA ALA A 19 0.08 6.66 5.23
C ALA A 19 -0.84 7.13 6.38
N ILE A 20 -1.96 6.44 6.57
CA ILE A 20 -2.93 6.77 7.64
C ILE A 20 -2.28 6.66 9.03
N GLU A 21 -1.50 5.61 9.29
CA GLU A 21 -0.80 5.45 10.57
C GLU A 21 0.22 6.57 10.83
N LEU A 22 0.96 7.02 9.81
CA LEU A 22 1.88 8.16 9.94
C LEU A 22 1.14 9.46 10.28
N PHE A 23 -0.02 9.72 9.67
CA PHE A 23 -0.84 10.89 10.00
C PHE A 23 -1.48 10.80 11.38
N ARG A 24 -1.79 9.58 11.85
CA ARG A 24 -2.38 9.35 13.17
C ARG A 24 -1.36 9.40 14.31
N TYR A 25 -0.09 9.08 14.05
CA TYR A 25 0.97 9.08 15.05
C TYR A 25 1.04 10.38 15.87
N PRO A 26 1.16 11.58 15.28
CA PRO A 26 1.25 12.82 16.07
C PRO A 26 -0.03 13.13 16.86
N LEU A 27 -1.19 12.66 16.38
CA LEU A 27 -2.49 12.92 17.00
C LEU A 27 -2.80 12.00 18.17
N THR A 28 -2.37 10.73 18.08
CA THR A 28 -2.75 9.69 19.03
C THR A 28 -1.61 9.29 19.97
N GLN A 29 -0.36 9.63 19.62
CA GLN A 29 0.86 9.20 20.32
C GLN A 29 0.96 7.67 20.48
N GLN A 30 0.20 6.92 19.68
CA GLN A 30 0.25 5.46 19.65
C GLN A 30 1.43 5.03 18.78
N ALA A 31 2.24 4.10 19.28
CA ALA A 31 3.36 3.56 18.54
C ALA A 31 2.87 2.86 17.26
N ILE A 32 3.56 3.13 16.15
CA ILE A 32 3.32 2.45 14.88
C ILE A 32 3.86 1.02 14.99
N ASP A 33 3.03 0.04 14.64
CA ASP A 33 3.48 -1.35 14.55
C ASP A 33 4.36 -1.54 13.30
N PRO A 34 5.66 -1.86 13.46
CA PRO A 34 6.59 -1.97 12.35
C PRO A 34 6.26 -3.12 11.39
N VAL A 35 5.56 -4.16 11.85
CA VAL A 35 5.17 -5.31 11.01
C VAL A 35 4.09 -4.89 10.02
N TYR A 36 2.99 -4.30 10.48
CA TYR A 36 1.92 -3.87 9.55
C TYR A 36 2.36 -2.70 8.67
N PHE A 37 3.21 -1.82 9.20
CA PHE A 37 3.79 -0.73 8.43
C PHE A 37 4.66 -1.26 7.26
N SER A 38 5.56 -2.21 7.53
CA SER A 38 6.42 -2.79 6.50
C SER A 38 5.63 -3.58 5.45
N ILE A 39 4.56 -4.29 5.83
CA ILE A 39 3.66 -4.97 4.88
C ILE A 39 2.98 -3.98 3.93
N SER A 40 2.46 -2.87 4.46
CA SER A 40 1.83 -1.81 3.65
C SER A 40 2.83 -1.15 2.70
N LEU A 41 4.05 -0.86 3.19
CA LEU A 41 5.12 -0.30 2.38
C LEU A 41 5.55 -1.26 1.25
N ALA A 42 5.70 -2.55 1.55
CA ALA A 42 6.01 -3.57 0.55
C ALA A 42 4.89 -3.67 -0.50
N SER A 43 3.64 -3.58 -0.08
CA SER A 43 2.48 -3.56 -0.98
C SER A 43 2.51 -2.36 -1.93
N CYS A 44 2.90 -1.17 -1.45
CA CYS A 44 3.12 0.01 -2.31
C CYS A 44 4.19 -0.24 -3.37
N VAL A 45 5.33 -0.83 -2.99
CA VAL A 45 6.42 -1.15 -3.93
C VAL A 45 5.97 -2.16 -4.97
N ILE A 46 5.27 -3.22 -4.56
CA ILE A 46 4.73 -4.23 -5.48
C ILE A 46 3.76 -3.59 -6.47
N LEU A 47 2.81 -2.78 -5.99
CA LEU A 47 1.85 -2.09 -6.85
C LEU A 47 2.51 -1.10 -7.79
N LEU A 48 3.55 -0.38 -7.35
CA LEU A 48 4.33 0.51 -8.20
C LEU A 48 5.01 -0.25 -9.34
N LEU A 49 5.68 -1.37 -9.02
CA LEU A 49 6.35 -2.20 -10.03
C LEU A 49 5.36 -2.82 -11.02
N ILE A 50 4.20 -3.30 -10.53
CA ILE A 50 3.11 -3.78 -11.38
C ILE A 50 2.62 -2.65 -12.28
N GLY A 51 2.38 -1.46 -11.74
CA GLY A 51 1.92 -0.30 -12.49
C GLY A 51 2.90 0.11 -13.60
N ILE A 52 4.19 0.19 -13.29
CA ILE A 52 5.23 0.49 -14.28
C ILE A 52 5.31 -0.59 -15.35
N SER A 53 5.27 -1.87 -14.97
CA SER A 53 5.33 -2.98 -15.91
C SER A 53 4.11 -3.01 -16.84
N TYR A 54 2.91 -2.82 -16.27
CA TYR A 54 1.67 -2.74 -17.02
C TYR A 54 1.66 -1.53 -17.97
N PHE A 55 2.08 -0.37 -17.49
CA PHE A 55 2.17 0.85 -18.29
C PHE A 55 3.08 0.65 -19.51
N LYS A 56 4.30 0.14 -19.32
CA LYS A 56 5.23 -0.16 -20.42
C LYS A 56 4.66 -1.11 -21.47
N ARG A 57 3.88 -2.11 -21.04
CA ARG A 57 3.27 -3.09 -21.96
C ARG A 57 2.06 -2.53 -22.71
N THR A 58 1.43 -1.49 -22.17
CA THR A 58 0.22 -0.88 -22.76
C THR A 58 0.50 0.43 -23.49
N GLU A 59 1.70 0.99 -23.34
CA GLU A 59 2.14 2.22 -23.99
C GLU A 59 1.96 2.17 -25.52
N GLU A 60 2.44 1.10 -26.18
CA GLU A 60 2.28 0.92 -27.63
C GLU A 60 0.81 0.82 -28.05
N PHE A 61 0.00 0.07 -27.29
CA PHE A 61 -1.43 -0.03 -27.55
C PHE A 61 -2.13 1.33 -27.46
N PHE A 62 -1.80 2.16 -26.46
CA PHE A 62 -2.39 3.50 -26.32
C PHE A 62 -1.85 4.50 -27.35
N ALA A 63 -0.59 4.35 -27.77
CA ALA A 63 0.01 5.19 -28.80
C ALA A 63 -0.69 5.04 -30.16
N ASP A 64 -1.20 3.85 -30.47
CA ASP A 64 -1.93 3.58 -31.72
C ASP A 64 -3.36 4.18 -31.76
N PHE A 65 -3.94 4.59 -30.62
CA PHE A 65 -5.27 5.23 -30.56
C PHE A 65 -5.25 6.76 -30.59
N ALA A 66 -4.08 7.40 -30.43
CA ALA A 66 -3.92 8.86 -30.35
C ALA A 66 -3.47 9.45 -31.70
#